data_AF-Q6MD25-F1
#
_entry.id   AF-Q6MD25-F1
#
_cell.length_a   1.000
_cell.length_b   1.000
_cell.length_c   1.000
_cell.angle_alpha   90.00
_cell.angle_beta   90.00
_cell.angle_gamma   90.00
#
_symmetry.space_group_name_H-M   'P 1'
#
loop_
_entity.id
_entity.type
_entity.pdbx_description
1 polymer ?
#
loop_
_entity_poly.entity_id
_entity_poly.type
_entity_poly.pdbx_seq_one_letter_code
_entity_poly.pdbx_strand_id
1 'polypeptide(L)'
;MAFSSSTITHHELQIKDPFQKTYEWELEDIPFFNELIVSWNAFRPSQGFYLISTSLYTTQWSAWLPYAAWHKDKQKSFNVTDNASNICSFQDIVVCPNVSKAKKLRIRIEAIDHATLKDFFCLHACTTLGTPTFNKEASPMRVNPLNISPLSQMTLDHPRFADLCSPTSTTATIRYLTQTNTLQATHFAQHVYDHAFDIYGNWSFSVAQAFVELGKAWRGWVARFTSFYQIIAQLKNNCPIVVSLKGPLKGSAQTYQSGHLVVIRGYHAHNREILCMDPAFSLDSDALIAYEEENFLQAWERRGFVGYCFARH
;
A
#
# COMPACT_ATOMS: atom_id res chain seq x y z
N MET A 1 0.17 -22.05 20.07
CA MET A 1 -0.15 -20.70 19.56
C MET A 1 0.48 -20.58 18.19
N ALA A 2 -0.28 -20.29 17.13
CA ALA A 2 0.32 -20.04 15.83
C ALA A 2 0.93 -18.63 15.86
N PHE A 3 2.23 -18.51 15.60
CA PHE A 3 2.89 -17.21 15.46
C PHE A 3 2.29 -16.47 14.26
N SER A 4 1.75 -15.28 14.48
CA SER A 4 1.40 -14.36 13.39
C SER A 4 2.66 -13.73 12.83
N SER A 5 2.77 -13.63 11.52
CA SER A 5 3.94 -13.04 10.86
C SER A 5 3.54 -12.26 9.62
N SER A 6 4.37 -11.29 9.26
CA SER A 6 4.28 -10.53 8.02
C SER A 6 5.68 -10.42 7.44
N THR A 7 5.81 -10.70 6.14
CA THR A 7 7.08 -10.67 5.42
C THR A 7 6.87 -9.90 4.12
N ILE A 8 7.80 -9.00 3.80
CA ILE A 8 7.87 -8.34 2.50
C ILE A 8 9.05 -8.93 1.71
N THR A 9 8.79 -9.33 0.47
CA THR A 9 9.82 -9.77 -0.48
C THR A 9 9.80 -8.85 -1.68
N HIS A 10 10.98 -8.38 -2.11
CA HIS A 10 11.15 -7.50 -3.26
C HIS A 10 11.83 -8.26 -4.40
N HIS A 11 11.40 -8.01 -5.63
CA HIS A 11 11.89 -8.71 -6.81
C HIS A 11 12.07 -7.76 -7.99
N GLU A 12 13.33 -7.52 -8.35
CA GLU A 12 13.68 -6.74 -9.52
C GLU A 12 13.51 -7.58 -10.79
N LEU A 13 12.78 -7.04 -11.75
CA LEU A 13 12.58 -7.69 -13.04
C LEU A 13 13.87 -7.66 -13.85
N GLN A 14 14.19 -8.80 -14.44
CA GLN A 14 15.31 -8.96 -15.35
C GLN A 14 14.78 -9.33 -16.74
N ILE A 15 14.38 -8.32 -17.50
CA ILE A 15 13.82 -8.51 -18.85
C ILE A 15 14.97 -8.47 -19.85
N LYS A 16 15.32 -9.65 -20.38
CA LYS A 16 16.41 -9.79 -21.37
C LYS A 16 15.91 -9.64 -22.80
N ASP A 17 14.69 -10.07 -23.06
CA ASP A 17 14.04 -9.97 -24.37
C ASP A 17 13.06 -8.79 -24.38
N PRO A 18 13.30 -7.74 -25.18
CA PRO A 18 12.40 -6.59 -25.26
C PRO A 18 11.02 -6.93 -25.84
N PHE A 19 10.87 -8.08 -26.49
CA PHE A 19 9.59 -8.57 -27.02
C PHE A 19 8.83 -9.46 -26.03
N GLN A 20 9.41 -9.78 -24.87
CA GLN A 20 8.78 -10.56 -23.83
C GLN A 20 7.45 -9.91 -23.40
N LYS A 21 6.35 -10.67 -23.56
CA LYS A 21 5.00 -10.22 -23.18
C LYS A 21 4.57 -10.68 -21.80
N THR A 22 5.18 -11.73 -21.27
CA THR A 22 4.81 -12.31 -19.98
C THR A 22 6.04 -12.46 -19.10
N TYR A 23 5.94 -12.05 -17.85
CA TYR A 23 6.96 -12.28 -16.83
C TYR A 23 6.34 -13.00 -15.64
N GLU A 24 7.03 -14.02 -15.12
CA GLU A 24 6.58 -14.78 -13.96
C GLU A 24 7.65 -14.75 -12.89
N TRP A 25 7.21 -14.54 -11.65
CA TRP A 25 8.02 -14.63 -10.45
C TRP A 25 7.41 -15.66 -9.51
N GLU A 26 8.21 -16.66 -9.13
CA GLU A 26 7.83 -17.74 -8.22
C GLU A 26 8.65 -17.67 -6.93
N LEU A 27 7.98 -17.93 -5.80
CA LEU A 27 8.58 -18.09 -4.48
C LEU A 27 8.14 -19.42 -3.88
N GLU A 28 9.10 -20.33 -3.65
CA GLU A 28 8.82 -21.69 -3.19
C GLU A 28 9.20 -21.98 -1.72
N ASP A 29 10.02 -21.12 -1.11
CA ASP A 29 10.57 -21.29 0.24
C ASP A 29 10.23 -20.10 1.15
N ILE A 30 8.93 -19.85 1.32
CA ILE A 30 8.42 -18.75 2.16
C ILE A 30 7.64 -19.29 3.35
N PRO A 31 7.60 -18.56 4.48
CA PRO A 31 6.73 -18.92 5.59
C PRO A 31 5.28 -19.08 5.15
N PHE A 32 4.54 -19.96 5.81
CA PHE A 32 3.11 -20.11 5.56
C PHE A 32 2.39 -18.76 5.69
N PHE A 33 1.41 -18.53 4.83
CA PHE A 33 0.62 -17.30 4.81
C PHE A 33 -0.84 -17.60 4.42
N ASN A 34 -1.75 -16.71 4.79
CA ASN A 34 -3.16 -16.75 4.39
C ASN A 34 -3.62 -15.45 3.70
N GLU A 35 -2.77 -14.43 3.66
CA GLU A 35 -3.00 -13.21 2.88
C GLU A 35 -1.75 -12.82 2.08
N LEU A 36 -1.96 -12.31 0.88
CA LEU A 36 -0.95 -11.71 0.01
C LEU A 36 -1.43 -10.34 -0.47
N ILE A 37 -0.59 -9.33 -0.33
CA ILE A 37 -0.73 -8.04 -1.01
C ILE A 37 0.40 -7.92 -2.03
N VAL A 38 0.05 -7.66 -3.29
CA VAL A 38 1.01 -7.45 -4.37
C VAL A 38 1.07 -5.96 -4.68
N SER A 39 2.27 -5.39 -4.68
CA SER A 39 2.52 -4.03 -5.18
C SER A 39 3.65 -4.05 -6.20
N TRP A 40 3.77 -2.99 -7.00
CA TRP A 40 4.73 -2.94 -8.08
C TRP A 40 5.26 -1.54 -8.34
N ASN A 41 6.42 -1.48 -8.98
CA ASN A 41 7.02 -0.25 -9.48
C ASN A 41 7.19 -0.37 -10.99
N ALA A 42 6.41 0.42 -11.72
CA ALA A 42 6.41 0.47 -13.17
C ALA A 42 5.91 1.84 -13.63
N PHE A 43 6.35 2.31 -14.80
CA PHE A 43 5.63 3.39 -15.47
C PHE A 43 4.41 2.83 -16.19
N ARG A 44 3.35 3.64 -16.27
CA ARG A 44 2.16 3.29 -17.04
C ARG A 44 2.54 3.03 -18.49
N PRO A 45 1.93 2.02 -19.14
CA PRO A 45 2.22 1.76 -20.54
C PRO A 45 1.62 2.88 -21.40
N SER A 46 2.26 3.22 -22.52
CA SER A 46 1.76 4.26 -23.43
C SER A 46 0.53 3.83 -24.24
N GLN A 47 0.31 2.51 -24.35
CA GLN A 47 -0.81 1.81 -24.98
C GLN A 47 -1.08 0.49 -24.24
N GLY A 48 -2.32 0.02 -24.27
CA GLY A 48 -2.70 -1.24 -23.63
C GLY A 48 -2.62 -1.19 -22.11
N PHE A 49 -2.28 -2.34 -21.51
CA PHE A 49 -2.26 -2.51 -20.06
C PHE A 49 -1.36 -3.66 -19.60
N TYR A 50 -1.03 -3.63 -18.31
CA TYR A 50 -0.49 -4.79 -17.61
C TYR A 50 -1.61 -5.52 -16.87
N LEU A 51 -1.73 -6.83 -17.08
CA LEU A 51 -2.52 -7.71 -16.23
C LEU A 51 -1.58 -8.38 -15.23
N ILE A 52 -1.84 -8.14 -13.95
CA ILE A 52 -1.15 -8.80 -12.84
C ILE A 52 -2.07 -9.89 -12.34
N SER A 53 -1.57 -11.12 -12.28
CA SER A 53 -2.28 -12.30 -11.82
C SER A 53 -1.47 -13.05 -10.78
N THR A 54 -2.14 -13.73 -9.86
CA THR A 54 -1.51 -14.50 -8.79
C THR A 54 -1.98 -15.93 -8.79
N SER A 55 -1.12 -16.87 -8.40
CA SER A 55 -1.48 -18.24 -8.07
C SER A 55 -0.80 -18.63 -6.77
N LEU A 56 -1.55 -19.21 -5.83
CA LEU A 56 -1.02 -19.63 -4.53
C LEU A 56 -1.08 -21.16 -4.41
N TYR A 57 -0.08 -21.74 -3.76
CA TYR A 57 -0.01 -23.18 -3.52
C TYR A 57 -0.34 -23.51 -2.07
N THR A 58 -1.42 -24.26 -1.85
CA THR A 58 -1.76 -24.85 -0.55
C THR A 58 -1.39 -26.34 -0.56
N THR A 59 -2.23 -27.17 -1.18
CA THR A 59 -1.98 -28.58 -1.56
C THR A 59 -1.85 -28.75 -3.07
N GLN A 60 -2.39 -27.81 -3.83
CA GLN A 60 -2.27 -27.65 -5.27
C GLN A 60 -2.18 -26.16 -5.60
N TRP A 61 -1.71 -25.83 -6.81
CA TRP A 61 -1.79 -24.46 -7.31
C TRP A 61 -3.24 -24.07 -7.57
N SER A 62 -3.63 -22.87 -7.16
CA SER A 62 -4.87 -22.27 -7.66
C SER A 62 -4.77 -22.00 -9.16
N ALA A 63 -5.92 -21.79 -9.80
CA ALA A 63 -5.95 -21.09 -11.07
C ALA A 63 -5.21 -19.73 -10.97
N TRP A 64 -4.78 -19.19 -12.10
CA TRP A 64 -4.30 -17.81 -12.17
C TRP A 64 -5.48 -16.87 -11.92
N LEU A 65 -5.47 -16.23 -10.76
CA LEU A 65 -6.47 -15.26 -10.37
C LEU A 65 -6.02 -13.86 -10.80
N PRO A 66 -6.82 -13.12 -11.57
CA PRO A 66 -6.49 -11.74 -11.88
C PRO A 66 -6.50 -10.92 -10.58
N TYR A 67 -5.48 -10.09 -10.41
CA TYR A 67 -5.29 -9.23 -9.23
C TYR A 67 -5.49 -7.77 -9.59
N ALA A 68 -4.86 -7.30 -10.67
CA ALA A 68 -4.98 -5.93 -11.12
C ALA A 68 -4.82 -5.81 -12.64
N ALA A 69 -5.64 -4.96 -13.27
CA ALA A 69 -5.44 -4.51 -14.64
C ALA A 69 -5.07 -3.03 -14.59
N TRP A 70 -3.85 -2.68 -15.02
CA TRP A 70 -3.28 -1.34 -14.91
C TRP A 70 -3.00 -0.79 -16.32
N HIS A 71 -3.92 0.03 -16.82
CA HIS A 71 -3.89 0.59 -18.17
C HIS A 71 -3.10 1.91 -18.20
N LYS A 72 -2.96 2.47 -19.41
CA LYS A 72 -2.47 3.82 -19.63
C LYS A 72 -3.17 4.89 -18.78
N ASP A 73 -4.49 4.84 -18.69
CA ASP A 73 -5.34 5.93 -18.19
C ASP A 73 -6.43 5.48 -17.20
N LYS A 74 -6.52 4.17 -16.95
CA LYS A 74 -7.50 3.58 -16.04
C LYS A 74 -6.95 2.34 -15.36
N GLN A 75 -7.65 1.86 -14.35
CA GLN A 75 -7.28 0.65 -13.64
C GLN A 75 -8.48 0.00 -13.00
N LYS A 76 -8.39 -1.30 -12.76
CA LYS A 76 -9.38 -2.03 -11.98
C LYS A 76 -8.73 -3.19 -11.24
N SER A 77 -9.17 -3.42 -10.02
CA SER A 77 -8.92 -4.68 -9.34
C SER A 77 -10.04 -5.69 -9.64
N PHE A 78 -10.04 -6.82 -8.95
CA PHE A 78 -10.93 -7.93 -9.23
C PHE A 78 -11.58 -8.48 -7.95
N ASN A 79 -12.70 -9.17 -8.13
CA ASN A 79 -13.34 -10.04 -7.14
C ASN A 79 -13.53 -11.41 -7.81
N VAL A 80 -12.57 -12.30 -7.66
CA VAL A 80 -12.57 -13.61 -8.31
C VAL A 80 -12.11 -14.67 -7.32
N THR A 81 -12.93 -15.71 -7.18
CA THR A 81 -12.63 -16.90 -6.37
C THR A 81 -12.38 -18.08 -7.27
N ASP A 82 -11.26 -18.78 -7.06
CA ASP A 82 -11.06 -20.11 -7.59
C ASP A 82 -11.76 -21.12 -6.68
N ASN A 83 -12.91 -21.64 -7.11
CA ASN A 83 -13.72 -22.56 -6.32
C ASN A 83 -12.99 -23.87 -5.96
N ALA A 84 -12.01 -24.31 -6.78
CA ALA A 84 -11.30 -25.56 -6.53
C ALA A 84 -10.28 -25.45 -5.39
N SER A 85 -9.64 -24.28 -5.24
CA SER A 85 -8.67 -24.01 -4.18
C SER A 85 -9.23 -23.15 -3.04
N ASN A 86 -10.42 -22.57 -3.23
CA ASN A 86 -11.06 -21.57 -2.39
C ASN A 86 -10.23 -20.29 -2.20
N ILE A 87 -9.26 -20.01 -3.07
CA ILE A 87 -8.44 -18.80 -3.01
C ILE A 87 -9.21 -17.67 -3.71
N CYS A 88 -9.23 -16.49 -3.09
CA CYS A 88 -9.94 -15.34 -3.61
C CYS A 88 -9.01 -14.14 -3.79
N SER A 89 -9.08 -13.52 -4.96
CA SER A 89 -8.53 -12.20 -5.24
C SER A 89 -9.67 -11.18 -5.05
N PHE A 90 -9.55 -10.31 -4.06
CA PHE A 90 -10.55 -9.29 -3.74
C PHE A 90 -9.85 -7.95 -3.50
N GLN A 91 -10.10 -6.99 -4.39
CA GLN A 91 -9.49 -5.66 -4.35
C GLN A 91 -7.95 -5.72 -4.37
N ASP A 92 -7.31 -5.38 -3.25
CA ASP A 92 -5.87 -5.33 -3.07
C ASP A 92 -5.31 -6.52 -2.27
N ILE A 93 -6.12 -7.54 -1.97
CA ILE A 93 -5.70 -8.71 -1.19
C ILE A 93 -6.05 -10.00 -1.93
N VAL A 94 -5.12 -10.95 -1.92
CA VAL A 94 -5.38 -12.36 -2.24
C VAL A 94 -5.44 -13.13 -0.94
N VAL A 95 -6.55 -13.80 -0.67
CA VAL A 95 -6.82 -14.50 0.60
C VAL A 95 -6.96 -16.01 0.40
N CYS A 96 -6.37 -16.76 1.32
CA CYS A 96 -6.66 -18.16 1.57
C CYS A 96 -7.60 -18.23 2.79
N PRO A 97 -8.88 -18.60 2.64
CA PRO A 97 -9.81 -18.68 3.76
C PRO A 97 -9.35 -19.65 4.85
N ASN A 98 -9.79 -19.36 6.08
CA ASN A 98 -9.25 -19.68 7.41
C ASN A 98 -8.78 -21.12 7.75
N VAL A 99 -8.83 -22.07 6.82
CA VAL A 99 -8.34 -23.44 7.03
C VAL A 99 -7.08 -23.74 6.19
N SER A 100 -6.89 -23.02 5.09
CA SER A 100 -5.79 -23.27 4.15
C SER A 100 -4.68 -22.25 4.31
N LYS A 101 -3.45 -22.73 4.41
CA LYS A 101 -2.24 -21.89 4.39
C LYS A 101 -1.51 -22.13 3.08
N ALA A 102 -1.22 -21.06 2.36
CA ALA A 102 -0.33 -21.15 1.23
C ALA A 102 1.12 -21.21 1.71
N LYS A 103 1.96 -21.91 0.96
CA LYS A 103 3.40 -22.06 1.22
C LYS A 103 4.28 -21.67 0.03
N LYS A 104 3.67 -21.49 -1.14
CA LYS A 104 4.32 -20.95 -2.33
C LYS A 104 3.39 -19.94 -2.99
N LEU A 105 3.96 -19.00 -3.72
CA LEU A 105 3.20 -18.08 -4.56
C LEU A 105 3.89 -17.88 -5.89
N ARG A 106 3.08 -17.56 -6.91
CA ARG A 106 3.54 -17.07 -8.20
C ARG A 106 2.79 -15.80 -8.56
N ILE A 107 3.50 -14.85 -9.14
CA ILE A 107 2.95 -13.60 -9.67
C ILE A 107 3.32 -13.54 -11.15
N ARG A 108 2.32 -13.32 -12.00
CA ARG A 108 2.47 -13.15 -13.44
C ARG A 108 2.12 -11.72 -13.82
N ILE A 109 2.92 -11.13 -14.70
CA ILE A 109 2.61 -9.88 -15.40
C ILE A 109 2.47 -10.20 -16.88
N GLU A 110 1.37 -9.78 -17.49
CA GLU A 110 1.14 -9.87 -18.93
C GLU A 110 0.98 -8.46 -19.52
N ALA A 111 1.79 -8.13 -20.52
CA ALA A 111 1.68 -6.89 -21.29
C ALA A 111 0.76 -7.11 -22.50
N ILE A 112 -0.43 -6.53 -22.43
CA ILE A 112 -1.54 -6.76 -23.37
C ILE A 112 -1.79 -5.50 -24.22
N ASP A 113 -2.36 -5.65 -25.41
CA ASP A 113 -2.77 -4.56 -26.31
C ASP A 113 -1.65 -3.55 -26.61
N HIS A 114 -0.51 -4.05 -27.10
CA HIS A 114 0.70 -3.28 -27.44
C HIS A 114 1.51 -2.73 -26.25
N ALA A 115 1.12 -3.02 -25.00
CA ALA A 115 2.00 -2.78 -23.86
C ALA A 115 3.31 -3.59 -23.99
N THR A 116 4.35 -3.12 -23.30
CA THR A 116 5.67 -3.77 -23.27
C THR A 116 6.19 -3.79 -21.84
N LEU A 117 6.87 -4.84 -21.41
CA LEU A 117 7.36 -4.93 -20.04
C LEU A 117 8.58 -4.03 -19.74
N LYS A 118 9.14 -3.33 -20.72
CA LYS A 118 10.37 -2.50 -20.57
C LYS A 118 10.29 -1.43 -19.46
N ASP A 119 9.06 -1.02 -19.13
CA ASP A 119 8.78 0.02 -18.14
C ASP A 119 8.30 -0.57 -16.80
N PHE A 120 8.44 -1.89 -16.61
CA PHE A 120 8.12 -2.60 -15.38
C PHE A 120 9.42 -3.02 -14.67
N PHE A 121 9.63 -2.56 -13.44
CA PHE A 121 10.94 -2.64 -12.77
C PHE A 121 10.94 -3.58 -11.57
N CYS A 122 9.93 -3.51 -10.70
CA CYS A 122 9.92 -4.28 -9.46
C CYS A 122 8.53 -4.83 -9.13
N LEU A 123 8.51 -6.03 -8.54
CA LEU A 123 7.37 -6.61 -7.84
C LEU A 123 7.68 -6.69 -6.34
N HIS A 124 6.62 -6.56 -5.54
CA HIS A 124 6.69 -6.70 -4.10
C HIS A 124 5.55 -7.59 -3.62
N ALA A 125 5.88 -8.59 -2.81
CA ALA A 125 4.94 -9.51 -2.20
C ALA A 125 4.96 -9.35 -0.68
N CYS A 126 3.89 -8.80 -0.11
CA CYS A 126 3.67 -8.78 1.33
C CYS A 126 2.80 -9.99 1.70
N THR A 127 3.42 -11.02 2.29
CA THR A 127 2.70 -12.20 2.77
C THR A 127 2.43 -12.08 4.26
N THR A 128 1.27 -12.56 4.71
CA THR A 128 0.87 -12.47 6.12
C THR A 128 0.17 -13.73 6.57
N LEU A 129 0.45 -14.14 7.81
CA LEU A 129 -0.22 -15.24 8.50
C LEU A 129 -1.00 -14.72 9.69
N GLY A 130 -2.33 -14.84 9.63
CA GLY A 130 -3.24 -14.39 10.68
C GLY A 130 -3.25 -12.87 10.87
N THR A 131 -3.77 -12.41 12.00
CA THR A 131 -3.67 -10.98 12.37
C THR A 131 -2.24 -10.69 12.83
N PRO A 132 -1.48 -9.79 12.16
CA PRO A 132 -0.13 -9.47 12.60
C PRO A 132 -0.16 -8.92 14.02
N THR A 133 0.78 -9.34 14.86
CA THR A 133 1.04 -8.69 16.15
C THR A 133 2.05 -7.56 15.96
N PHE A 134 1.89 -6.51 16.77
CA PHE A 134 2.77 -5.35 16.73
C PHE A 134 3.68 -5.33 17.96
N ASN A 135 4.99 -5.47 17.73
CA ASN A 135 5.99 -5.33 18.77
C ASN A 135 6.15 -3.84 19.13
N LYS A 136 5.62 -3.49 20.30
CA LYS A 136 5.69 -2.14 20.88
C LYS A 136 7.06 -1.80 21.46
N GLU A 137 8.00 -2.74 21.54
CA GLU A 137 9.36 -2.48 21.97
C GLU A 137 10.09 -1.64 20.91
N ALA A 138 9.82 -0.33 20.96
CA ALA A 138 10.60 0.68 20.30
C ALA A 138 11.73 1.08 21.25
N SER A 139 12.97 1.02 20.78
CA SER A 139 14.09 1.70 21.43
C SER A 139 13.71 3.16 21.73
N PRO A 140 14.20 3.81 22.82
CA PRO A 140 13.85 5.17 23.24
C PRO A 140 14.36 6.28 22.29
N MET A 141 14.30 6.04 20.98
CA MET A 141 14.89 6.89 19.96
C MET A 141 13.88 7.94 19.50
N ARG A 142 14.13 9.18 19.90
CA ARG A 142 13.47 10.36 19.33
C ARG A 142 13.77 10.44 17.84
N VAL A 143 12.73 10.56 17.01
CA VAL A 143 12.86 10.92 15.60
C VAL A 143 12.20 12.28 15.42
N ASN A 144 12.97 13.24 14.89
CA ASN A 144 12.43 14.56 14.60
C ASN A 144 11.33 14.44 13.56
N PRO A 145 10.22 15.17 13.73
CA PRO A 145 9.09 15.04 12.86
C PRO A 145 9.41 15.65 11.48
N LEU A 146 9.39 14.82 10.42
CA LEU A 146 9.58 15.22 9.01
C LEU A 146 8.66 16.36 8.54
N ASN A 147 9.17 17.50 8.07
CA ASN A 147 8.34 18.68 7.75
C ASN A 147 7.45 18.50 6.50
N ILE A 148 6.35 17.74 6.63
CA ILE A 148 5.35 17.53 5.59
C ILE A 148 4.38 18.71 5.59
N SER A 149 4.10 19.27 4.42
CA SER A 149 3.08 20.30 4.26
C SER A 149 1.69 19.75 4.63
N PRO A 150 0.94 20.43 5.50
CA PRO A 150 -0.44 20.04 5.80
C PRO A 150 -1.28 19.99 4.52
N LEU A 151 -2.20 19.02 4.45
CA LEU A 151 -3.13 18.91 3.34
C LEU A 151 -4.41 18.21 3.80
N SER A 152 -5.52 18.93 3.80
CA SER A 152 -6.84 18.37 4.08
C SER A 152 -7.47 17.84 2.80
N GLN A 153 -8.20 16.72 2.89
CA GLN A 153 -9.04 16.29 1.79
C GLN A 153 -10.30 17.15 1.71
N MET A 154 -10.73 17.78 2.80
CA MET A 154 -11.97 18.56 2.90
C MET A 154 -11.89 19.90 2.16
N THR A 155 -10.67 20.35 1.83
CA THR A 155 -10.40 21.59 1.09
C THR A 155 -10.27 21.35 -0.42
N LEU A 156 -10.32 20.09 -0.88
CA LEU A 156 -10.16 19.75 -2.29
C LEU A 156 -11.40 20.11 -3.11
N ASP A 157 -11.18 20.75 -4.25
CA ASP A 157 -12.21 20.97 -5.26
C ASP A 157 -12.52 19.67 -6.03
N HIS A 158 -13.27 18.78 -5.38
CA HIS A 158 -13.70 17.51 -5.93
C HIS A 158 -15.02 17.06 -5.31
N PRO A 159 -16.02 16.60 -6.10
CA PRO A 159 -17.34 16.22 -5.55
C PRO A 159 -17.29 15.08 -4.53
N ARG A 160 -16.23 14.25 -4.58
CA ARG A 160 -16.00 13.14 -3.64
C ARG A 160 -14.83 13.39 -2.70
N PHE A 161 -14.55 14.64 -2.35
CA PHE A 161 -13.42 15.00 -1.49
C PHE A 161 -13.34 14.16 -0.20
N ALA A 162 -14.49 13.76 0.37
CA ALA A 162 -14.60 12.90 1.55
C ALA A 162 -14.09 11.46 1.36
N ASP A 163 -13.93 11.00 0.12
CA ASP A 163 -13.38 9.69 -0.22
C ASP A 163 -11.89 9.73 -0.59
N LEU A 164 -11.27 10.91 -0.61
CA LEU A 164 -9.91 11.12 -1.13
C LEU A 164 -8.80 11.03 -0.06
N CYS A 165 -9.04 10.37 1.07
CA CYS A 165 -8.02 10.25 2.13
C CYS A 165 -6.70 9.61 1.64
N SER A 166 -6.77 8.55 0.81
CA SER A 166 -5.59 7.89 0.24
C SER A 166 -4.86 8.79 -0.77
N PRO A 167 -5.52 9.35 -1.81
CA PRO A 167 -4.89 10.31 -2.71
C PRO A 167 -4.24 11.51 -2.01
N THR A 168 -4.92 12.07 -0.99
CA THR A 168 -4.45 13.25 -0.26
C THR A 168 -3.19 12.93 0.56
N SER A 169 -3.24 11.85 1.34
CA SER A 169 -2.10 11.38 2.14
C SER A 169 -0.88 11.00 1.30
N THR A 170 -1.10 10.30 0.19
CA THR A 170 -0.01 9.93 -0.73
C THR A 170 0.55 11.16 -1.44
N THR A 171 -0.29 12.10 -1.87
CA THR A 171 0.17 13.36 -2.48
C THR A 171 1.04 14.17 -1.53
N ALA A 172 0.65 14.34 -0.27
CA ALA A 172 1.47 15.03 0.73
C ALA A 172 2.82 14.34 0.94
N THR A 173 2.84 13.00 0.95
CA THR A 173 4.08 12.21 1.00
C THR A 173 4.97 12.47 -0.22
N ILE A 174 4.43 12.41 -1.44
CA ILE A 174 5.20 12.67 -2.68
C ILE A 174 5.73 14.11 -2.70
N ARG A 175 4.92 15.10 -2.31
CA ARG A 175 5.33 16.51 -2.21
C ARG A 175 6.54 16.66 -1.28
N TYR A 176 6.51 15.98 -0.12
CA TYR A 176 7.64 15.92 0.79
C TYR A 176 8.86 15.23 0.17
N LEU A 177 8.71 14.04 -0.43
CA LEU A 177 9.85 13.30 -0.99
C LEU A 177 10.50 14.01 -2.20
N THR A 178 9.72 14.75 -2.98
CA THR A 178 10.20 15.52 -4.15
C THR A 178 10.63 16.94 -3.79
N GLN A 179 10.27 17.44 -2.61
CA GLN A 179 10.44 18.84 -2.20
C GLN A 179 9.72 19.82 -3.16
N THR A 180 8.57 19.43 -3.69
CA THR A 180 7.74 20.24 -4.59
C THR A 180 6.28 20.25 -4.15
N ASN A 181 5.51 21.26 -4.54
CA ASN A 181 4.07 21.37 -4.24
C ASN A 181 3.19 21.31 -5.51
N THR A 182 3.72 20.76 -6.61
CA THR A 182 3.09 20.83 -7.94
C THR A 182 1.98 19.80 -8.12
N LEU A 183 2.20 18.57 -7.64
CA LEU A 183 1.22 17.47 -7.74
C LEU A 183 -0.04 17.83 -6.97
N GLN A 184 -1.20 17.82 -7.62
CA GLN A 184 -2.51 18.03 -6.98
C GLN A 184 -3.14 16.70 -6.57
N ALA A 185 -3.76 16.66 -5.37
CA ALA A 185 -4.39 15.43 -4.88
C ALA A 185 -5.56 14.97 -5.76
N THR A 186 -6.28 15.90 -6.37
CA THR A 186 -7.36 15.62 -7.33
C THR A 186 -6.84 15.00 -8.63
N HIS A 187 -5.69 15.47 -9.13
CA HIS A 187 -5.00 14.84 -10.25
C HIS A 187 -4.52 13.43 -9.89
N PHE A 188 -3.92 13.26 -8.71
CA PHE A 188 -3.50 11.93 -8.25
C PHE A 188 -4.68 10.97 -8.09
N ALA A 189 -5.81 11.46 -7.56
CA ALA A 189 -7.05 10.68 -7.38
C ALA A 189 -7.54 10.06 -8.70
N GLN A 190 -7.54 10.83 -9.80
CA GLN A 190 -7.92 10.33 -11.13
C GLN A 190 -7.06 9.12 -11.56
N HIS A 191 -5.79 9.10 -11.17
CA HIS A 191 -4.84 8.06 -11.52
C HIS A 191 -4.78 6.90 -10.52
N VAL A 192 -5.62 6.87 -9.49
CA VAL A 192 -5.69 5.73 -8.55
C VAL A 192 -7.11 5.20 -8.33
N TYR A 193 -8.09 5.80 -9.01
CA TYR A 193 -9.48 5.35 -8.99
C TYR A 193 -9.63 3.91 -9.50
N ASP A 194 -10.15 3.04 -8.65
CA ASP A 194 -10.42 1.64 -8.99
C ASP A 194 -11.81 1.51 -9.60
N HIS A 195 -11.86 1.37 -10.92
CA HIS A 195 -13.12 1.35 -11.66
C HIS A 195 -14.02 0.15 -11.35
N ALA A 196 -13.49 -0.94 -10.79
CA ALA A 196 -14.32 -2.10 -10.45
C ALA A 196 -15.10 -1.92 -9.15
N PHE A 197 -14.57 -1.14 -8.21
CA PHE A 197 -15.11 -0.99 -6.87
C PHE A 197 -15.58 0.43 -6.54
N ASP A 198 -15.37 1.39 -7.43
CA ASP A 198 -15.77 2.79 -7.25
C ASP A 198 -15.11 3.45 -6.03
N ILE A 199 -13.82 3.18 -5.84
CA ILE A 199 -13.01 3.65 -4.71
C ILE A 199 -11.70 4.32 -5.15
N TYR A 200 -11.18 5.21 -4.31
CA TYR A 200 -9.86 5.84 -4.47
C TYR A 200 -8.79 5.25 -3.52
N GLY A 201 -9.20 4.29 -2.68
CA GLY A 201 -8.40 3.78 -1.56
C GLY A 201 -7.68 2.44 -1.80
N ASN A 202 -7.58 1.97 -3.05
CA ASN A 202 -6.86 0.74 -3.37
C ASN A 202 -5.36 0.92 -3.12
N TRP A 203 -4.80 0.16 -2.17
CA TRP A 203 -3.44 0.38 -1.70
C TRP A 203 -2.38 0.18 -2.78
N SER A 204 -2.56 -0.86 -3.59
CA SER A 204 -1.61 -1.24 -4.64
C SER A 204 -1.59 -0.23 -5.78
N PHE A 205 -2.74 0.33 -6.17
CA PHE A 205 -2.79 1.42 -7.15
C PHE A 205 -2.17 2.71 -6.62
N SER A 206 -2.39 3.05 -5.35
CA SER A 206 -1.77 4.24 -4.74
C SER A 206 -0.24 4.18 -4.76
N VAL A 207 0.37 3.05 -4.38
CA VAL A 207 1.84 2.95 -4.40
C VAL A 207 2.41 2.83 -5.82
N ALA A 208 1.70 2.17 -6.73
CA ALA A 208 2.10 2.08 -8.14
C ALA A 208 2.09 3.46 -8.81
N GLN A 209 1.03 4.26 -8.59
CA GLN A 209 1.00 5.63 -9.11
C GLN A 209 2.01 6.52 -8.40
N ALA A 210 2.24 6.37 -7.10
CA ALA A 210 3.29 7.12 -6.41
C ALA A 210 4.67 6.90 -7.03
N PHE A 211 4.98 5.67 -7.48
CA PHE A 211 6.21 5.41 -8.24
C PHE A 211 6.25 6.17 -9.58
N VAL A 212 5.12 6.31 -10.29
CA VAL A 212 5.05 7.11 -11.53
C VAL A 212 5.44 8.57 -11.27
N GLU A 213 4.94 9.15 -10.17
CA GLU A 213 5.23 10.55 -9.79
C GLU A 213 6.66 10.74 -9.26
N LEU A 214 7.21 9.75 -8.55
CA LEU A 214 8.54 9.82 -7.95
C LEU A 214 9.67 9.44 -8.92
N GLY A 215 9.38 8.56 -9.87
CA GLY A 215 10.33 8.04 -10.85
C GLY A 215 11.29 6.96 -10.31
N LYS A 216 12.19 6.51 -11.19
CA LYS A 216 13.10 5.36 -10.99
C LYS A 216 14.09 5.48 -9.82
N ALA A 217 14.26 6.67 -9.25
CA ALA A 217 15.10 6.86 -8.06
C ALA A 217 14.44 6.32 -6.79
N TRP A 218 13.15 6.00 -6.84
CA TRP A 218 12.36 5.57 -5.70
C TRP A 218 11.75 4.20 -5.93
N ARG A 219 11.45 3.52 -4.83
CA ARG A 219 10.55 2.37 -4.77
C ARG A 219 9.40 2.70 -3.84
N GLY A 220 8.25 2.08 -4.11
CA GLY A 220 7.04 2.19 -3.30
C GLY A 220 6.37 0.84 -3.18
N TRP A 221 5.99 0.43 -1.96
CA TRP A 221 5.34 -0.85 -1.73
C TRP A 221 4.37 -0.80 -0.57
N VAL A 222 3.42 -1.73 -0.55
CA VAL A 222 2.53 -1.95 0.58
C VAL A 222 3.14 -3.00 1.51
N ALA A 223 3.12 -2.74 2.81
CA ALA A 223 3.57 -3.69 3.84
C ALA A 223 2.61 -3.71 5.02
N ARG A 224 2.55 -4.83 5.74
CA ARG A 224 2.00 -4.88 7.10
C ARG A 224 3.14 -4.79 8.11
N PHE A 225 3.08 -3.77 8.95
CA PHE A 225 4.07 -3.49 9.98
C PHE A 225 3.88 -4.41 11.19
N THR A 226 4.98 -4.80 11.81
CA THR A 226 5.02 -5.68 12.98
C THR A 226 5.84 -5.11 14.12
N SER A 227 6.42 -3.91 13.96
CA SER A 227 7.19 -3.26 15.04
C SER A 227 7.36 -1.77 14.84
N PHE A 228 7.60 -1.05 15.95
CA PHE A 228 8.05 0.34 15.89
C PHE A 228 9.39 0.51 15.20
N TYR A 229 10.28 -0.48 15.26
CA TYR A 229 11.56 -0.42 14.57
C TYR A 229 11.39 -0.11 13.08
N GLN A 230 10.40 -0.73 12.42
CA GLN A 230 10.11 -0.47 11.01
C GLN A 230 9.64 0.97 10.76
N ILE A 231 8.83 1.53 11.66
CA ILE A 231 8.38 2.93 11.58
C ILE A 231 9.57 3.87 11.73
N ILE A 232 10.38 3.67 12.77
CA ILE A 232 11.55 4.49 13.07
C ILE A 232 12.58 4.40 11.94
N ALA A 233 12.76 3.22 11.34
CA ALA A 233 13.66 3.03 10.20
C ALA A 233 13.22 3.85 8.97
N GLN A 234 11.93 3.83 8.63
CA GLN A 234 11.36 4.65 7.54
C GLN A 234 11.57 6.15 7.82
N LEU A 235 11.20 6.60 9.02
CA LEU A 235 11.31 8.02 9.37
C LEU A 235 12.77 8.52 9.41
N LYS A 236 13.72 7.71 9.90
CA LYS A 236 15.16 8.04 9.86
C LYS A 236 15.71 8.15 8.45
N ASN A 237 15.13 7.42 7.50
CA ASN A 237 15.44 7.53 6.08
C ASN A 237 14.67 8.66 5.38
N ASN A 238 14.08 9.59 6.15
CA ASN A 238 13.24 10.67 5.65
C ASN A 238 12.10 10.17 4.76
N CYS A 239 11.49 9.03 5.11
CA CYS A 239 10.36 8.45 4.40
C CYS A 239 9.13 8.47 5.33
N PRO A 240 8.13 9.35 5.06
CA PRO A 240 6.83 9.26 5.71
C PRO A 240 6.12 7.96 5.35
N ILE A 241 5.18 7.53 6.19
CA ILE A 241 4.45 6.28 6.01
C ILE A 241 2.97 6.62 5.92
N VAL A 242 2.32 6.27 4.81
CA VAL A 242 0.85 6.37 4.72
C VAL A 242 0.26 5.11 5.34
N VAL A 243 -0.68 5.20 6.27
CA VAL A 243 -1.24 4.03 6.97
C VAL A 243 -2.76 4.01 6.93
N SER A 244 -3.36 2.82 6.90
CA SER A 244 -4.81 2.65 6.96
C SER A 244 -5.27 2.42 8.39
N LEU A 245 -6.13 3.29 8.90
CA LEU A 245 -6.73 3.21 10.22
C LEU A 245 -8.21 2.85 10.12
N LYS A 246 -8.77 2.24 11.15
CA LYS A 246 -10.21 2.07 11.32
C LYS A 246 -10.61 2.42 12.75
N GLY A 247 -11.67 3.20 12.87
CA GLY A 247 -12.09 3.80 14.13
C GLY A 247 -12.63 2.78 15.15
N PRO A 248 -12.83 3.24 16.40
CA PRO A 248 -12.62 4.62 16.85
C PRO A 248 -11.12 4.97 17.02
N LEU A 249 -10.83 6.27 16.93
CA LEU A 249 -9.51 6.85 17.22
C LEU A 249 -9.74 8.12 18.04
N LYS A 250 -9.17 8.21 19.25
CA LYS A 250 -9.37 9.39 20.10
C LYS A 250 -8.67 10.61 19.50
N GLY A 251 -9.38 11.73 19.44
CA GLY A 251 -8.86 13.00 18.91
C GLY A 251 -8.93 13.12 17.39
N SER A 252 -9.43 12.11 16.67
CA SER A 252 -9.62 12.20 15.22
C SER A 252 -10.79 13.14 14.86
N ALA A 253 -10.76 13.69 13.65
CA ALA A 253 -11.82 14.59 13.16
C ALA A 253 -13.21 13.92 13.16
N GLN A 254 -13.25 12.60 12.97
CA GLN A 254 -14.45 11.77 12.99
C GLN A 254 -14.11 10.31 13.29
N THR A 255 -15.12 9.47 13.52
CA THR A 255 -14.93 8.02 13.59
C THR A 255 -14.75 7.43 12.20
N TYR A 256 -13.61 6.77 11.96
CA TYR A 256 -13.28 6.15 10.66
C TYR A 256 -13.94 4.78 10.46
N GLN A 257 -15.23 4.75 10.10
CA GLN A 257 -16.02 3.51 9.99
C GLN A 257 -15.55 2.57 8.85
N SER A 258 -15.18 3.12 7.70
CA SER A 258 -14.89 2.36 6.48
C SER A 258 -13.39 2.23 6.16
N GLY A 259 -12.54 2.69 7.07
CA GLY A 259 -11.10 2.86 6.82
C GLY A 259 -10.77 4.32 6.47
N HIS A 260 -9.59 4.79 6.89
CA HIS A 260 -9.09 6.13 6.63
C HIS A 260 -7.58 6.12 6.50
N LEU A 261 -7.02 6.86 5.54
CA LEU A 261 -5.59 6.90 5.29
C LEU A 261 -4.99 8.19 5.86
N VAL A 262 -3.96 8.05 6.70
CA VAL A 262 -3.20 9.16 7.31
C VAL A 262 -1.71 8.98 7.07
N VAL A 263 -0.92 10.03 7.27
CA VAL A 263 0.55 9.97 7.11
C VAL A 263 1.22 10.02 8.47
N ILE A 264 1.93 8.96 8.87
CA ILE A 264 2.88 9.01 9.98
C ILE A 264 4.10 9.79 9.52
N ARG A 265 4.41 10.85 10.28
CA ARG A 265 5.48 11.80 9.98
C ARG A 265 6.53 11.89 11.09
N GLY A 266 6.26 11.30 12.26
CA GLY A 266 7.15 11.36 13.41
C GLY A 266 6.64 10.50 14.58
N TYR A 267 7.46 10.36 15.60
CA TYR A 267 7.10 9.71 16.86
C TYR A 267 7.74 10.45 18.03
N HIS A 268 6.91 10.83 19.02
CA HIS A 268 7.35 11.49 20.23
C HIS A 268 7.37 10.49 21.41
N ALA A 269 8.54 9.88 21.63
CA ALA A 269 8.70 8.79 22.59
C ALA A 269 8.35 9.17 24.05
N HIS A 270 8.66 10.39 24.50
CA HIS A 270 8.41 10.81 25.88
C HIS A 270 6.91 10.88 26.20
N ASN A 271 6.09 11.37 25.27
CA ASN A 271 4.64 11.47 25.45
C ASN A 271 3.90 10.24 24.91
N ARG A 272 4.60 9.34 24.22
CA ARG A 272 4.02 8.22 23.47
C ARG A 272 2.96 8.71 22.48
N GLU A 273 3.38 9.59 21.58
CA GLU A 273 2.51 10.17 20.56
C GLU A 273 3.01 9.88 19.14
N ILE A 274 2.10 9.42 18.27
CA ILE A 274 2.34 9.26 16.84
C ILE A 274 1.99 10.58 16.17
N LEU A 275 2.99 11.22 15.56
CA LEU A 275 2.80 12.49 14.88
C LEU A 275 2.37 12.21 13.45
N CYS A 276 1.20 12.72 13.07
CA CYS A 276 0.53 12.43 11.81
C CYS A 276 0.21 13.70 11.02
N MET A 277 0.00 13.52 9.71
CA MET A 277 -0.91 14.35 8.93
C MET A 277 -2.18 13.54 8.70
N ASP A 278 -3.32 14.04 9.16
CA ASP A 278 -4.64 13.45 8.98
C ASP A 278 -5.49 14.32 8.05
N PRO A 279 -5.82 13.85 6.84
CA PRO A 279 -6.52 14.68 5.86
C PRO A 279 -7.99 14.95 6.20
N ALA A 280 -8.58 14.28 7.20
CA ALA A 280 -10.01 14.43 7.50
C ALA A 280 -10.37 15.73 8.25
N PHE A 281 -9.40 16.49 8.74
CA PHE A 281 -9.65 17.79 9.37
C PHE A 281 -10.17 18.80 8.36
N SER A 282 -10.98 19.76 8.80
CA SER A 282 -11.70 20.69 7.92
C SER A 282 -10.79 21.65 7.13
N LEU A 283 -9.61 21.96 7.65
CA LEU A 283 -8.66 22.91 7.08
C LEU A 283 -7.28 22.28 7.01
N ASP A 284 -6.47 22.71 6.03
CA ASP A 284 -5.08 22.28 5.92
C ASP A 284 -4.32 22.56 7.23
N SER A 285 -4.48 23.76 7.82
CA SER A 285 -3.78 24.17 9.05
C SER A 285 -3.97 23.21 10.24
N ASP A 286 -5.06 22.45 10.23
CA ASP A 286 -5.47 21.58 11.33
C ASP A 286 -5.13 20.11 11.05
N ALA A 287 -4.62 19.80 9.85
CA ALA A 287 -4.34 18.43 9.43
C ALA A 287 -3.11 17.81 10.13
N LEU A 288 -2.23 18.60 10.76
CA LEU A 288 -1.10 18.08 11.52
C LEU A 288 -1.53 17.79 12.96
N ILE A 289 -1.50 16.52 13.36
CA ILE A 289 -2.03 16.07 14.66
C ILE A 289 -1.11 15.06 15.34
N ALA A 290 -1.17 15.00 16.67
CA ALA A 290 -0.54 13.98 17.49
C ALA A 290 -1.62 13.05 18.06
N TYR A 291 -1.49 11.75 17.82
CA TYR A 291 -2.35 10.73 18.42
C TYR A 291 -1.63 9.99 19.53
N GLU A 292 -2.34 9.70 20.62
CA GLU A 292 -1.82 8.80 21.65
C GLU A 292 -1.52 7.42 21.02
N GLU A 293 -0.32 6.90 21.30
CA GLU A 293 0.22 5.67 20.72
C GLU A 293 -0.73 4.48 20.82
N GLU A 294 -1.29 4.21 22.00
CA GLU A 294 -2.13 3.03 22.20
C GLU A 294 -3.41 3.11 21.37
N ASN A 295 -4.07 4.26 21.40
CA ASN A 295 -5.28 4.53 20.60
C ASN A 295 -4.99 4.42 19.10
N PHE A 296 -3.84 4.94 18.65
CA PHE A 296 -3.41 4.84 17.26
C PHE A 296 -3.16 3.38 16.83
N LEU A 297 -2.41 2.62 17.63
CA LEU A 297 -2.09 1.23 17.33
C LEU A 297 -3.35 0.37 17.27
N GLN A 298 -4.32 0.57 18.17
CA GLN A 298 -5.60 -0.14 18.14
C GLN A 298 -6.42 0.19 16.89
N ALA A 299 -6.41 1.45 16.43
CA ALA A 299 -7.07 1.84 15.20
C ALA A 299 -6.39 1.23 13.96
N TRP A 300 -5.06 1.12 13.98
CA TRP A 300 -4.27 0.55 12.89
C TRP A 300 -4.36 -0.98 12.83
N GLU A 301 -4.41 -1.65 13.98
CA GLU A 301 -4.57 -3.10 14.12
C GLU A 301 -5.82 -3.61 13.40
N ARG A 302 -6.92 -2.84 13.44
CA ARG A 302 -8.19 -3.15 12.75
C ARG A 302 -8.07 -3.18 11.23
N ARG A 303 -6.96 -2.68 10.68
CA ARG A 303 -6.58 -2.78 9.27
C ARG A 303 -5.36 -3.68 9.07
N GLY A 304 -4.96 -4.41 10.11
CA GLY A 304 -3.80 -5.30 10.16
C GLY A 304 -2.48 -4.58 9.91
N PHE A 305 -2.31 -3.39 10.49
CA PHE A 305 -1.05 -2.65 10.45
C PHE A 305 -0.52 -2.33 9.04
N VAL A 306 -1.41 -2.15 8.05
CA VAL A 306 -1.02 -1.88 6.66
C VAL A 306 -0.54 -0.45 6.46
N GLY A 307 0.54 -0.28 5.69
CA GLY A 307 1.04 1.03 5.28
C GLY A 307 1.81 1.02 3.97
N TYR A 308 1.98 2.20 3.40
CA TYR A 308 2.76 2.47 2.19
C TYR A 308 4.16 2.87 2.63
N CYS A 309 5.14 2.12 2.15
CA CYS A 309 6.55 2.35 2.40
C CYS A 309 7.19 2.92 1.14
N PHE A 310 8.20 3.77 1.35
CA PHE A 310 9.02 4.30 0.28
C PHE A 310 10.50 4.12 0.62
N ALA A 311 11.32 3.98 -0.40
CA ALA A 311 12.77 4.04 -0.24
C ALA A 311 13.42 4.60 -1.50
N ARG A 312 14.51 5.33 -1.30
CA ARG A 312 15.37 5.76 -2.40
C ARG A 312 16.35 4.64 -2.73
N HIS A 313 16.59 4.43 -4.02
CA HIS A 313 17.70 3.62 -4.52
C HIS A 313 19.04 4.23 -4.17
#